data_AF-A0A4R4L1C5-F1
#
_entry.id   AF-A0A4R4L1C5-F1
#
_cell.length_a   1.000
_cell.length_b   1.000
_cell.length_c   1.000
_cell.angle_alpha   90.00
_cell.angle_beta   90.00
_cell.angle_gamma   90.00
#
_symmetry.space_group_name_H-M   'P 1'
#
loop_
_entity.id
_entity.type
_entity.pdbx_description
1 polymer ?
#
loop_
_entity_poly.entity_id
_entity_poly.type
_entity_poly.pdbx_seq_one_letter_code
_entity_poly.pdbx_strand_id
1 'polypeptide(L)' 'MSVQPGWYVDPAEPTTRRWWDGEGWVGAPIPVDVTPPDGPPPPEEPTP' A
#
# COMPACT_ATOMS: atom_id res chain seq x y z
N MET A 1 -18.97 3.49 -4.06
CA MET A 1 -17.76 4.30 -3.85
C MET A 1 -16.57 3.48 -4.30
N SER A 2 -15.82 3.94 -5.30
CA SER A 2 -14.50 3.38 -5.60
C SER A 2 -13.44 4.27 -4.95
N VAL A 3 -12.55 3.67 -4.18
CA VAL A 3 -11.41 4.37 -3.59
C VAL A 3 -10.39 4.60 -4.71
N GLN A 4 -9.86 5.81 -4.84
CA GLN A 4 -8.85 6.10 -5.85
C GLN A 4 -7.54 5.38 -5.51
N PRO A 5 -6.68 5.08 -6.49
CA PRO A 5 -5.37 4.52 -6.20
C PRO A 5 -4.54 5.45 -5.32
N GLY A 6 -3.86 4.90 -4.30
CA GLY A 6 -3.04 5.66 -3.38
C GLY A 6 -2.67 4.92 -2.10
N TRP A 7 -1.94 5.59 -1.21
CA TRP A 7 -1.57 5.05 0.10
C TRP A 7 -2.69 5.24 1.11
N TYR A 8 -3.19 4.14 1.66
CA TYR A 8 -4.23 4.14 2.69
C TYR A 8 -3.77 3.35 3.90
N VAL A 9 -4.24 3.73 5.09
CA VAL A 9 -3.95 3.01 6.34
C VAL A 9 -4.60 1.62 6.28
N ASP A 10 -3.85 0.59 6.65
CA ASP A 10 -4.38 -0.78 6.69
C ASP A 10 -5.33 -0.90 7.90
N PRO A 11 -6.61 -1.30 7.70
CA PRO A 11 -7.56 -1.45 8.79
C PRO A 11 -7.25 -2.61 9.74
N ALA A 12 -6.49 -3.62 9.29
CA ALA A 12 -6.00 -4.70 10.15
C ALA A 12 -4.77 -4.25 10.96
N GLU A 13 -3.94 -3.38 10.39
CA GLU A 13 -2.73 -2.84 11.03
C GLU A 13 -2.66 -1.30 10.90
N PRO A 14 -3.30 -0.54 11.81
CA PRO A 14 -3.43 0.91 11.68
C PRO A 14 -2.11 1.68 11.84
N THR A 15 -1.03 0.98 12.19
CA THR A 15 0.35 1.48 12.22
C THR A 15 1.04 1.40 10.86
N THR A 16 0.39 0.80 9.86
CA THR A 16 0.90 0.67 8.50
C THR A 16 -0.06 1.25 7.49
N ARG A 17 0.49 1.62 6.34
CA ARG A 17 -0.23 2.08 5.16
C ARG A 17 0.17 1.18 4.00
N ARG A 18 -0.80 0.81 3.18
CA ARG A 18 -0.65 -0.08 2.04
C ARG A 18 -1.17 0.61 0.78
N TRP A 19 -0.61 0.27 -0.38
CA TRP A 19 -1.09 0.87 -1.62
C TRP A 19 -2.39 0.19 -2.04
N TRP A 20 -3.42 1.00 -2.26
CA TRP A 20 -4.66 0.57 -2.92
C TRP A 20 -4.56 0.94 -4.39
N ASP A 21 -4.82 0.00 -5.30
CA ASP A 21 -4.76 0.26 -6.75
C ASP A 21 -6.10 0.73 -7.34
N GLY A 22 -7.17 0.74 -6.54
CA GLY A 22 -8.53 1.02 -6.99
C GLY A 22 -9.44 -0.20 -6.93
N GLU A 23 -8.86 -1.39 -7.06
CA GLU A 23 -9.53 -2.68 -7.00
C GLU A 23 -9.09 -3.53 -5.80
N GLY A 24 -7.83 -3.42 -5.39
CA GLY A 24 -7.24 -4.23 -4.33
C GLY A 24 -6.02 -3.59 -3.68
N TRP A 25 -5.61 -4.13 -2.53
CA TRP A 25 -4.36 -3.78 -1.86
C TRP A 25 -3.18 -4.48 -2.56
N VAL A 26 -2.13 -3.73 -2.89
CA VAL A 26 -0.96 -4.26 -3.61
C VAL A 26 0.36 -3.91 -2.93
N GLY A 27 1.31 -4.82 -3.12
CA GLY A 27 2.67 -4.79 -2.57
C GLY A 27 2.75 -4.71 -1.04
N ALA A 28 3.95 -4.33 -0.56
CA ALA A 28 4.31 -4.38 0.85
C ALA A 28 3.72 -3.19 1.64
N PRO A 29 3.20 -3.42 2.87
CA PRO A 29 2.81 -2.35 3.76
C PRO A 29 4.04 -1.59 4.25
N ILE A 30 3.92 -0.27 4.40
CA ILE A 30 4.95 0.59 4.97
C ILE A 30 4.44 1.23 6.26
N PRO A 31 5.29 1.57 7.24
CA PRO A 31 4.84 2.22 8.46
C PRO A 31 4.23 3.60 8.18
N VAL A 32 3.20 3.99 8.95
CA VAL A 32 2.54 5.29 8.76
C VAL A 32 3.40 6.50 9.10
N ASP A 33 4.51 6.30 9.80
CA ASP A 33 5.47 7.35 10.16
C ASP A 33 6.44 7.66 9.01
N VAL A 34 6.55 6.78 8.00
CA VAL A 34 7.44 6.96 6.86
C VAL A 34 6.72 7.65 5.72
N THR A 35 7.41 8.56 5.04
CA THR A 35 6.90 9.18 3.81
C THR A 35 6.76 8.10 2.74
N PRO A 36 5.54 7.87 2.20
CA PRO A 36 5.33 6.93 1.12
C PRO A 36 6.04 7.41 -0.16
N PRO A 37 6.48 6.47 -1.01
CA PRO A 37 6.85 6.84 -2.38
C PRO A 37 5.61 7.33 -3.15
N ASP A 38 5.85 8.12 -4.21
CA ASP A 38 4.79 8.69 -5.08
C ASP A 38 3.91 7.63 -5.78
N GLY A 39 4.36 6.39 -5.86
CA GLY A 39 3.70 5.31 -6.57
C GLY A 39 3.53 4.03 -5.75
N PRO A 40 2.95 2.98 -6.37
CA PRO A 40 2.86 1.68 -5.73
C PRO A 40 4.25 1.18 -5.34
N PRO A 41 4.36 0.45 -4.21
CA PRO A 41 5.60 -0.25 -3.89
C PRO A 41 5.95 -1.20 -5.03
N PRO A 42 7.25 -1.45 -5.29
CA PRO A 42 7.65 -2.47 -6.25
C PRO A 42 6.91 -3.78 -5.90
N PRO A 43 6.33 -4.48 -6.89
CA PRO A 43 5.82 -5.82 -6.63
C PRO A 43 7.00 -6.61 -6.04
N GLU A 44 6.76 -7.30 -4.92
CA GLU A 44 7.77 -8.19 -4.37
C GLU A 44 8.14 -9.15 -5.51
N GLU A 45 9.37 -9.04 -6.03
CA GLU A 45 9.84 -9.94 -7.07
C GLU A 45 9.64 -11.35 -6.52
N PRO A 46 8.92 -12.24 -7.24
CA PRO A 46 8.81 -13.61 -6.80
C PRO A 46 10.24 -14.12 -6.73
N THR A 47 10.74 -14.35 -5.52
CA THR A 47 12.04 -15.00 -5.34
C THR A 47 11.91 -16.36 -6.04
N PRO A 48 12.67 -16.61 -7.12
CA PRO A 48 12.55 -17.83 -7.91
C PRO A 48 12.93 -19.09 -7.12
#